data_AF-A0A527ZBJ0-F1
#
_entry.id   AF-A0A527ZBJ0-F1
#
_cell.length_a   1.000
_cell.length_b   1.000
_cell.length_c   1.000
_cell.angle_alpha   90.00
_cell.angle_beta   90.00
_cell.angle_gamma   90.00
#
_symmetry.space_group_name_H-M   'P 1'
#
loop_
_entity.id
_entity.type
_entity.pdbx_description
1 polymer ?
#
loop_
_entity_poly.entity_id
_entity_poly.type
_entity_poly.pdbx_seq_one_letter_code
_entity_poly.pdbx_strand_id
1 'polypeptide(L)'
;IAGPRVVEHMVDAVLYFEGEGGHHYRILRTVKNRFGPTDEIGVFEMSDMGLREVANPSELFLGERHAKAPGAAVFAGMEGTRPVLVEIQALVAPSSLGTPRRAVVGWDGARLSMILAVLE
;
A
#
# COMPACT_ATOMS: atom_id res chain seq x y z
N ILE A 1 -26.39 -10.78 18.08
CA ILE A 1 -25.30 -10.59 19.06
C ILE A 1 -24.72 -9.21 18.78
N ALA A 2 -24.71 -8.30 19.76
CA ALA A 2 -24.11 -6.98 19.57
C ALA A 2 -22.66 -7.17 19.06
N GLY A 3 -22.32 -6.51 17.95
CA GLY A 3 -21.07 -6.79 17.26
C GLY A 3 -19.82 -6.53 18.13
N PRO A 4 -18.66 -7.07 17.75
CA PRO A 4 -17.40 -6.93 18.50
C PRO A 4 -17.04 -5.49 18.86
N ARG A 5 -17.56 -4.51 18.11
CA ARG A 5 -17.39 -3.08 18.36
C ARG A 5 -17.91 -2.58 19.71
N VAL A 6 -18.90 -3.24 20.32
CA VAL A 6 -19.47 -2.77 21.60
C VAL A 6 -18.48 -2.93 22.76
N VAL A 7 -17.57 -3.90 22.70
CA VAL A 7 -16.60 -4.14 23.78
C VAL A 7 -15.32 -3.32 23.64
N GLU A 8 -15.06 -2.71 22.48
CA GLU A 8 -13.81 -1.98 22.19
C GLU A 8 -13.55 -0.83 23.16
N HIS A 9 -14.62 -0.14 23.59
CA HIS A 9 -14.48 0.96 24.52
C HIS A 9 -14.21 0.49 25.96
N MET A 10 -14.51 -0.78 26.29
CA MET A 10 -14.38 -1.35 27.65
C MET A 10 -13.04 -2.00 27.94
N VAL A 11 -12.23 -2.29 26.91
CA VAL A 11 -10.95 -3.03 27.04
C VAL A 11 -9.73 -2.13 27.00
N ASP A 12 -8.60 -2.59 27.52
CA ASP A 12 -7.35 -1.80 27.52
C ASP A 12 -6.59 -1.85 26.19
N ALA A 13 -6.80 -2.90 25.37
CA ALA A 13 -6.23 -3.00 24.03
C ALA A 13 -7.24 -3.58 23.03
N VAL A 14 -7.22 -3.05 21.80
CA VAL A 14 -8.03 -3.49 20.66
C VAL A 14 -7.08 -3.64 19.48
N LEU A 15 -7.04 -4.84 18.91
CA LEU A 15 -6.29 -5.14 17.70
C LEU A 15 -7.23 -5.75 16.66
N TYR A 16 -7.02 -5.37 15.41
CA TYR A 16 -7.70 -5.93 14.26
C TYR A 16 -6.72 -6.79 13.47
N PHE A 17 -7.15 -7.98 13.11
CA PHE A 17 -6.39 -8.86 12.22
C PHE A 17 -7.09 -8.94 10.87
N GLU A 18 -6.56 -8.22 9.91
CA GLU A 18 -7.16 -7.99 8.60
C GLU A 18 -6.35 -8.71 7.52
N GLY A 19 -7.03 -9.26 6.52
CA GLY A 19 -6.39 -9.71 5.30
C GLY A 19 -7.33 -9.46 4.14
N GLU A 20 -6.84 -8.82 3.09
CA GLU A 20 -7.63 -8.53 1.89
C GLU A 20 -7.64 -9.72 0.93
N GLY A 21 -8.76 -9.92 0.22
CA GLY A 21 -8.89 -10.99 -0.76
C GLY A 21 -7.96 -10.75 -1.95
N GLY A 22 -6.85 -11.49 -2.01
CA GLY A 22 -5.85 -11.42 -3.09
C GLY A 22 -4.42 -11.30 -2.61
N HIS A 23 -4.20 -10.93 -1.34
CA HIS A 23 -2.87 -10.81 -0.75
C HIS A 23 -2.62 -11.97 0.25
N HIS A 24 -1.46 -12.63 0.15
CA HIS A 24 -1.04 -13.70 1.08
C HIS A 24 -0.75 -13.21 2.50
N TYR A 25 -0.78 -11.88 2.72
CA TYR A 25 -0.46 -11.24 3.98
C TYR A 25 -1.68 -10.94 4.84
N ARG A 26 -1.45 -10.95 6.14
CA ARG A 26 -2.36 -10.57 7.20
C ARG A 26 -1.71 -9.47 8.00
N ILE A 27 -2.46 -8.40 8.28
CA ILE A 27 -1.99 -7.25 9.04
C ILE A 27 -2.67 -7.29 10.40
N LEU A 28 -1.87 -7.32 11.46
CA LEU A 28 -2.30 -7.07 12.81
C LEU A 28 -2.10 -5.58 13.10
N ARG A 29 -3.21 -4.87 13.35
CA ARG A 29 -3.20 -3.43 13.61
C ARG A 29 -3.72 -3.14 14.99
N THR A 30 -3.01 -2.29 15.70
CA THR A 30 -3.48 -1.76 16.97
C THR A 30 -4.43 -0.59 16.72
N VAL A 31 -5.61 -0.58 17.35
CA VAL A 31 -6.57 0.54 17.29
C VAL A 31 -6.71 1.22 18.64
N LYS A 32 -6.55 0.45 19.72
CA LYS A 32 -6.46 0.95 21.10
C LYS A 32 -5.34 0.21 21.80
N ASN A 33 -4.47 0.92 22.48
CA ASN A 33 -3.45 0.33 23.32
C ASN A 33 -3.15 1.28 24.47
N ARG A 34 -3.54 0.89 25.68
CA ARG A 34 -3.29 1.69 26.88
C ARG A 34 -1.84 1.57 27.38
N PHE A 35 -1.07 0.63 26.82
CA PHE A 35 0.27 0.28 27.26
C PHE A 35 1.35 0.58 26.21
N GLY A 36 1.00 1.22 25.09
CA GLY A 36 1.93 1.48 24.00
C GLY A 36 1.28 2.20 22.82
N PRO A 37 2.02 2.34 21.70
CA PRO A 37 1.54 3.06 20.53
C PRO A 37 0.39 2.34 19.83
N THR A 38 -0.40 3.08 19.06
CA THR A 38 -1.50 2.56 18.23
C THR A 38 -1.17 2.58 16.74
N ASP A 39 -0.07 3.20 16.34
CA ASP A 39 0.42 3.26 14.97
C ASP A 39 1.33 2.08 14.59
N GLU A 40 1.60 1.17 15.53
CA GLU A 40 2.32 -0.07 15.27
C GLU A 40 1.48 -1.07 14.46
N ILE A 41 2.14 -1.73 13.52
CA ILE A 41 1.57 -2.82 12.72
C ILE A 41 2.49 -4.03 12.78
N GLY A 42 1.87 -5.22 12.88
CA GLY A 42 2.53 -6.50 12.63
C GLY A 42 2.09 -7.04 11.28
N VAL A 43 3.03 -7.44 10.43
CA VAL A 43 2.71 -8.05 9.13
C VAL A 43 3.08 -9.53 9.19
N PHE A 44 2.14 -10.37 8.78
CA PHE A 44 2.27 -11.82 8.83
C PHE A 44 1.88 -12.45 7.50
N GLU A 45 2.46 -13.59 7.19
CA GLU A 45 2.12 -14.42 6.03
C GLU A 45 1.61 -15.77 6.54
N MET A 46 0.55 -16.29 5.91
CA MET A 46 0.09 -17.64 6.23
C MET A 46 0.91 -18.66 5.44
N SER A 47 1.74 -19.43 6.15
CA SER A 47 2.52 -20.54 5.60
C SER A 47 1.87 -21.89 5.95
N ASP A 48 2.41 -22.98 5.40
CA ASP A 48 1.99 -24.35 5.73
C ASP A 48 2.16 -24.68 7.23
N MET A 49 3.07 -23.97 7.91
CA MET A 49 3.34 -24.10 9.34
C MET A 49 2.57 -23.09 10.21
N GLY A 50 1.72 -22.25 9.61
CA GLY A 50 0.95 -21.19 10.28
C GLY A 50 1.44 -19.78 9.98
N LEU A 51 1.10 -18.82 10.85
CA LEU A 51 1.46 -17.41 10.69
C LEU A 51 2.96 -17.18 10.91
N ARG A 52 3.62 -16.66 9.89
CA ARG A 52 5.04 -16.26 9.93
C ARG A 52 5.16 -14.75 9.88
N GLU A 53 5.97 -14.17 10.75
CA GLU A 53 6.25 -12.73 10.74
C GLU A 53 7.01 -12.32 9.47
N VAL A 54 6.66 -11.13 8.95
CA VAL A 54 7.30 -10.50 7.80
C VAL A 54 8.05 -9.28 8.29
N ALA A 55 9.37 -9.42 8.43
CA ALA A 55 10.23 -8.36 8.98
C ALA A 55 10.30 -7.11 8.08
N ASN A 56 10.16 -7.26 6.76
CA ASN A 56 10.18 -6.15 5.82
C ASN A 56 9.02 -6.25 4.81
N PRO A 57 7.81 -5.78 5.17
CA PRO A 57 6.64 -5.87 4.28
C PRO A 57 6.80 -4.99 3.03
N SER A 58 7.66 -3.98 3.08
CA SER A 58 7.91 -3.07 1.96
C SER A 58 8.57 -3.77 0.77
N GLU A 59 9.38 -4.82 1.00
CA GLU A 59 10.01 -5.59 -0.08
C GLU A 59 9.01 -6.24 -1.03
N LEU A 60 7.75 -6.41 -0.62
CA LEU A 60 6.74 -7.00 -1.48
C LEU A 60 6.17 -6.01 -2.50
N PHE A 61 5.99 -4.76 -2.10
CA PHE A 61 5.44 -3.69 -2.95
C PHE A 61 6.52 -3.03 -3.80
N LEU A 62 7.78 -3.29 -3.48
CA LEU A 62 8.94 -2.86 -4.22
C LEU A 62 9.38 -4.02 -5.11
N GLY A 63 9.22 -3.91 -6.43
CA GLY A 63 9.67 -4.96 -7.35
C GLY A 63 11.17 -5.28 -7.15
N GLU A 64 11.63 -6.43 -7.67
CA GLU A 64 13.05 -6.82 -7.58
C GLU A 64 13.94 -5.65 -8.04
N ARG A 65 14.59 -5.01 -7.07
CA ARG A 65 15.45 -3.85 -7.30
C ARG A 65 16.73 -4.31 -7.99
N HIS A 66 16.71 -4.40 -9.30
CA HIS A 66 17.92 -4.07 -10.04
C HIS A 66 18.14 -2.55 -9.89
N ALA A 67 19.29 -2.18 -9.33
CA ALA A 67 19.70 -0.83 -8.98
C ALA A 67 19.15 0.27 -9.93
N LYS A 68 18.41 1.24 -9.37
CA LYS A 68 17.95 2.47 -10.05
C LYS A 68 17.33 2.23 -11.44
N ALA A 69 16.14 1.64 -11.49
CA ALA A 69 15.33 1.64 -12.70
C ALA A 69 14.78 3.06 -12.99
N PRO A 70 15.17 3.73 -14.08
CA PRO A 70 14.58 5.01 -14.46
C PRO A 70 13.09 4.84 -14.74
N GLY A 71 12.29 5.82 -14.32
CA GLY A 71 10.84 5.78 -14.51
C GLY A 71 10.07 5.02 -13.42
N ALA A 72 10.73 4.45 -12.41
CA ALA A 72 10.06 3.92 -11.22
C ALA A 72 10.19 4.87 -10.02
N ALA A 73 9.11 5.08 -9.27
CA ALA A 73 9.07 5.88 -8.06
C ALA A 73 8.15 5.24 -7.01
N VAL A 74 8.54 5.30 -5.73
CA VAL A 74 7.72 4.77 -4.63
C VAL A 74 6.90 5.90 -4.04
N PHE A 75 5.60 5.69 -3.91
CA PHE A 75 4.65 6.62 -3.32
C PHE A 75 3.98 5.96 -2.11
N ALA A 76 3.94 6.69 -1.00
CA ALA A 76 3.13 6.29 0.17
C ALA A 76 1.70 6.82 -0.03
N GLY A 77 0.83 5.98 -0.56
CA GLY A 77 -0.59 6.28 -0.74
C GLY A 77 -1.39 6.06 0.54
N MET A 78 -2.53 6.73 0.66
CA MET A 78 -3.47 6.55 1.76
C MET A 78 -4.76 5.91 1.23
N GLU A 79 -5.10 4.72 1.74
CA GLU A 79 -6.39 4.08 1.52
C GLU A 79 -7.24 4.28 2.79
N GLY A 80 -8.07 5.33 2.79
CA GLY A 80 -8.73 5.81 4.01
C GLY A 80 -7.69 6.32 5.01
N THR A 81 -7.52 5.63 6.13
CA THR A 81 -6.47 5.92 7.12
C THR A 81 -5.24 5.01 7.00
N ARG A 82 -5.22 4.08 6.04
CA ARG A 82 -4.15 3.09 5.87
C ARG A 82 -3.05 3.62 4.94
N PRO A 83 -1.81 3.82 5.39
CA PRO A 83 -0.69 4.07 4.48
C PRO A 83 -0.32 2.76 3.76
N VAL A 84 -0.20 2.83 2.43
CA VAL A 84 0.20 1.72 1.56
C VAL A 84 1.32 2.23 0.66
N LEU A 85 2.45 1.53 0.65
CA LEU A 85 3.51 1.81 -0.31
C LEU A 85 3.12 1.24 -1.67
N VAL A 86 3.09 2.08 -2.68
CA VAL A 86 2.81 1.71 -4.07
C VAL A 86 3.93 2.19 -4.98
N GLU A 87 4.28 1.37 -5.97
CA GLU A 87 5.24 1.76 -6.99
C GLU A 87 4.50 2.36 -8.20
N ILE A 88 4.91 3.57 -8.59
CA ILE A 88 4.47 4.23 -9.82
C ILE A 88 5.55 4.00 -10.87
N GLN A 89 5.14 3.48 -12.02
CA GLN A 89 6.03 3.21 -13.15
C GLN A 89 5.64 4.06 -14.35
N ALA A 90 6.65 4.57 -15.05
CA ALA A 90 6.52 5.41 -16.23
C ALA A 90 7.55 5.00 -17.28
N LEU A 91 7.09 4.86 -18.52
CA LEU A 91 7.95 4.69 -19.70
C LEU A 91 7.72 5.86 -20.63
N VAL A 92 8.74 6.70 -20.80
CA VAL A 92 8.70 7.88 -21.67
C VAL A 92 9.68 7.68 -22.81
N ALA A 93 9.20 7.82 -24.04
CA ALA A 93 10.02 7.70 -25.25
C ALA A 93 9.59 8.76 -26.28
N PRO A 94 10.52 9.23 -27.14
CA PRO A 94 10.18 10.12 -28.24
C PRO A 94 9.13 9.48 -29.16
N SER A 95 8.18 10.29 -29.62
CA SER A 95 7.12 9.85 -30.55
C SER A 95 7.31 10.49 -31.91
N SER A 96 7.19 9.69 -32.98
CA SER A 96 7.13 10.17 -34.37
C SER A 96 5.70 10.52 -34.82
N LEU A 97 4.69 10.25 -34.00
CA LEU A 97 3.29 10.59 -34.28
C LEU A 97 3.03 12.08 -34.08
N GLY A 98 2.16 12.65 -34.92
CA GLY A 98 1.74 14.06 -34.80
C GLY A 98 1.05 14.38 -33.48
N THR A 99 0.38 13.39 -32.87
CA THR A 99 -0.11 13.45 -31.49
C THR A 99 0.52 12.31 -30.70
N PRO A 100 1.40 12.56 -29.72
CA PRO A 100 2.01 11.52 -28.91
C PRO A 100 0.97 10.72 -28.12
N ARG A 101 1.18 9.40 -28.02
CA ARG A 101 0.32 8.53 -27.20
C ARG A 101 0.62 8.76 -25.71
N ARG A 102 -0.43 9.02 -24.93
CA ARG A 102 -0.40 9.09 -23.46
C ARG A 102 -1.38 8.07 -22.92
N ALA A 103 -0.89 7.08 -22.18
CA ALA A 103 -1.70 5.98 -21.66
C ALA A 103 -1.36 5.73 -20.19
N VAL A 104 -2.36 5.30 -19.43
CA VAL A 104 -2.26 5.05 -18.00
C VAL A 104 -3.16 3.88 -17.60
N VAL A 105 -2.76 3.13 -16.57
CA VAL A 105 -3.53 2.03 -15.98
C VAL A 105 -3.57 2.27 -14.48
N GLY A 106 -4.74 2.13 -13.86
CA GLY A 106 -4.90 2.30 -12.40
C GLY A 106 -4.77 3.74 -11.91
N TRP A 107 -4.70 4.73 -12.80
CA TRP A 107 -4.62 6.15 -12.45
C TRP A 107 -5.42 7.01 -13.41
N ASP A 108 -5.77 8.22 -12.99
CA ASP A 108 -6.65 9.12 -13.74
C ASP A 108 -5.91 9.83 -14.89
N GLY A 109 -6.49 9.77 -16.09
CA GLY A 109 -5.90 10.35 -17.30
C GLY A 109 -5.91 11.89 -17.31
N ALA A 110 -6.92 12.51 -16.69
CA ALA A 110 -6.98 13.97 -16.57
C ALA A 110 -5.86 14.49 -15.65
N ARG A 111 -5.64 13.83 -14.52
CA ARG A 111 -4.52 14.11 -13.60
C ARG A 111 -3.17 13.93 -14.26
N LEU A 112 -2.96 12.86 -15.04
CA LEU A 112 -1.74 12.69 -15.83
C LEU A 112 -1.53 13.89 -16.78
N SER A 113 -2.59 14.33 -17.47
CA SER A 113 -2.51 15.45 -18.42
C SER A 113 -2.12 16.76 -17.74
N MET A 114 -2.67 17.04 -16.55
CA MET A 114 -2.28 18.22 -15.77
C MET A 114 -0.82 18.16 -15.32
N ILE A 115 -0.35 17.00 -14.85
CA ILE A 115 1.04 16.85 -14.40
C ILE A 115 2.00 17.04 -15.57
N LEU A 116 1.70 16.46 -16.73
CA LEU A 116 2.51 16.67 -17.95
C LEU A 116 2.56 18.14 -18.34
N ALA A 117 1.44 18.87 -18.23
CA ALA A 117 1.41 20.30 -18.53
C ALA A 117 2.19 21.18 -17.54
N VAL A 118 2.44 20.69 -16.31
CA VAL A 118 3.27 21.38 -15.30
C VAL A 118 4.75 21.04 -15.47
N LEU A 119 5.07 19.85 -15.98
CA LEU A 119 6.45 19.38 -16.18
C LEU A 119 7.07 19.86 -17.50
N GLU A 120 6.25 20.24 -18.48
CA GLU A 120 6.68 21.02 -19.66
C GLU A 120 7.05 22.45 -19.27
#